data_AF-G7SEA9-F1
#
_entry.id   AF-G7SEA9-F1
#
_cell.length_a   1.000
_cell.length_b   1.000
_cell.length_c   1.000
_cell.angle_alpha   90.00
_cell.angle_beta   90.00
_cell.angle_gamma   90.00
#
_symmetry.space_group_name_H-M   'P 1'
#
loop_
_entity.id
_entity.type
_entity.pdbx_description
1 polymer ?
#
loop_
_entity_poly.entity_id
_entity_poly.type
_entity_poly.pdbx_seq_one_letter_code
_entity_poly.pdbx_strand_id
1 'polypeptide(L)'
;MGKTFTVDPISKRRLSNFGEEDKYYIKDNHEPIISKEDFEKAQEIRLRRAGNKKTAANVNGKRERYSKMYAFSSMLECGFCGSILSRRSWHCRSDYRKVVWHCVTSIKKGKKFCKHSKGLEELAIEGAFMEAYRKLYHSNENLMTDLLETIESELNDNSLNKELKRITNKLRTLLKKEENLVNLRLEGKISDTIYNEKYNEISSEKEFLAEEKVNIETTLKSEIDVKKRLTEFKHLLSSQKMLTEFDRAVFESIVEKIIVGGVNSDGEIDPAMLTIIFKTGETQNKDGKQFKSKRKNAKLETDKLCPQNSDEDKKLYSQGTDYTYRSCGIIKKTQLDCPACSPVFEQATSKVPRTFELPKRMAL
;
A
#
# COMPACT_ATOMS: atom_id res chain seq x y z
N MET A 1 -1.20 -29.10 -26.83
CA MET A 1 -0.11 -28.84 -27.80
C MET A 1 -0.37 -27.50 -28.51
N GLY A 2 0.59 -26.96 -29.28
CA GLY A 2 0.37 -25.74 -30.07
C GLY A 2 0.58 -24.39 -29.35
N LYS A 3 1.34 -24.33 -28.24
CA LYS A 3 1.63 -23.06 -27.53
C LYS A 3 2.50 -22.09 -28.35
N THR A 4 3.26 -22.62 -29.30
CA THR A 4 4.14 -21.86 -30.19
C THR A 4 4.12 -22.51 -31.57
N PHE A 5 4.16 -21.70 -32.62
CA PHE A 5 4.27 -22.18 -34.00
C PHE A 5 5.59 -21.71 -34.64
N THR A 6 6.05 -22.42 -35.65
CA THR A 6 7.25 -22.07 -36.42
C THR A 6 6.81 -21.26 -37.64
N VAL A 7 7.28 -20.03 -37.75
CA VAL A 7 6.84 -19.12 -38.83
C VAL A 7 7.32 -19.59 -40.20
N ASP A 8 8.54 -20.13 -40.25
CA ASP A 8 9.17 -20.59 -41.50
C ASP A 8 10.19 -21.71 -41.21
N PRO A 9 10.16 -22.84 -41.95
CA PRO A 9 11.09 -23.95 -41.80
C PRO A 9 12.57 -23.59 -42.01
N ILE A 10 12.88 -22.52 -42.74
CA ILE A 10 14.27 -22.07 -42.96
C ILE A 10 14.76 -21.27 -41.74
N SER A 11 13.99 -20.28 -41.30
CA SER A 11 14.37 -19.45 -40.15
C SER A 11 14.27 -20.17 -38.79
N LYS A 12 13.48 -21.26 -38.72
CA LYS A 12 13.17 -22.03 -37.49
C LYS A 12 12.70 -21.16 -36.31
N ARG A 13 12.21 -19.95 -36.59
CA ARG A 13 11.80 -18.99 -35.57
C ARG A 13 10.45 -19.41 -35.00
N ARG A 14 10.40 -19.62 -33.68
CA ARG A 14 9.16 -19.96 -32.95
C ARG A 14 8.55 -18.71 -32.32
N LEU A 15 7.26 -18.48 -32.58
CA LEU A 15 6.48 -17.42 -31.94
C LEU A 15 5.39 -18.03 -31.06
N SER A 16 4.95 -17.30 -30.03
CA SER A 16 3.78 -17.67 -29.24
C SER A 16 2.53 -17.64 -30.11
N ASN A 17 1.75 -18.69 -30.04
CA ASN A 17 0.50 -18.81 -30.80
C ASN A 17 -0.62 -18.11 -30.02
N PHE A 18 -1.12 -17.00 -30.55
CA PHE A 18 -2.29 -16.24 -30.08
C PHE A 18 -3.58 -16.63 -30.82
N GLY A 19 -3.51 -17.49 -31.82
CA GLY A 19 -4.63 -18.01 -32.61
C GLY A 19 -4.30 -18.21 -34.09
N GLU A 20 -3.03 -18.06 -34.46
CA GLU A 20 -2.54 -18.19 -35.83
C GLU A 20 -2.50 -19.65 -36.31
N GLU A 21 -2.34 -20.61 -35.39
CA GLU A 21 -2.46 -22.04 -35.66
C GLU A 21 -3.38 -22.73 -34.64
N ASP A 22 -3.85 -23.93 -34.96
CA ASP A 22 -4.70 -24.72 -34.09
C ASP A 22 -4.01 -25.09 -32.76
N LYS A 23 -4.79 -25.02 -31.67
CA LYS A 23 -4.34 -25.42 -30.33
C LYS A 23 -5.23 -26.54 -29.82
N TYR A 24 -4.61 -27.70 -29.58
CA TYR A 24 -5.31 -28.86 -29.05
C TYR A 24 -5.07 -29.02 -27.55
N TYR A 25 -6.15 -29.18 -26.78
CA TYR A 25 -6.13 -29.51 -25.37
C TYR A 25 -6.55 -30.97 -25.19
N ILE A 26 -5.59 -31.83 -24.85
CA ILE A 26 -5.83 -33.26 -24.63
C ILE A 26 -5.95 -33.46 -23.12
N LYS A 27 -7.08 -34.05 -22.70
CA LYS A 27 -7.34 -34.42 -21.30
C LYS A 27 -6.75 -35.81 -21.00
N ASP A 28 -6.30 -36.01 -19.77
CA ASP A 28 -5.96 -37.33 -19.20
C ASP A 28 -4.91 -38.15 -19.97
N ASN A 29 -3.93 -37.48 -20.60
CA ASN A 29 -2.86 -38.15 -21.35
C ASN A 29 -1.80 -38.86 -20.47
N HIS A 30 -1.75 -38.54 -19.18
CA HIS A 30 -0.85 -39.17 -18.22
C HIS A 30 -1.53 -39.20 -16.85
N GLU A 31 -1.11 -40.15 -16.01
CA GLU A 31 -1.57 -40.21 -14.62
C GLU A 31 -1.25 -38.88 -13.92
N PRO A 32 -2.26 -38.21 -13.34
CA PRO A 32 -2.09 -36.90 -12.76
C PRO A 32 -1.29 -36.98 -11.46
N ILE A 33 -0.28 -36.10 -11.30
CA ILE A 33 0.52 -35.99 -10.07
C ILE A 33 -0.31 -35.41 -8.91
N ILE A 34 -1.29 -34.57 -9.23
CA ILE A 34 -2.14 -33.84 -8.28
C ILE A 34 -3.59 -34.04 -8.74
N SER A 35 -4.51 -34.19 -7.78
CA SER A 35 -5.93 -34.30 -8.10
C SER A 35 -6.42 -33.06 -8.87
N LYS A 36 -7.40 -33.26 -9.75
CA LYS A 36 -7.99 -32.16 -10.52
C LYS A 36 -8.62 -31.11 -9.60
N GLU A 37 -9.24 -31.56 -8.51
CA GLU A 37 -9.84 -30.71 -7.48
C GLU A 37 -8.80 -29.80 -6.81
N ASP A 38 -7.65 -30.35 -6.42
CA ASP A 38 -6.58 -29.57 -5.79
C ASP A 38 -5.94 -28.59 -6.78
N PHE A 39 -5.80 -28.98 -8.06
CA PHE A 39 -5.32 -28.07 -9.10
C PHE A 39 -6.27 -26.90 -9.33
N GLU A 40 -7.59 -27.15 -9.38
CA GLU A 40 -8.61 -26.12 -9.53
C GLU A 40 -8.63 -25.17 -8.33
N LYS A 41 -8.63 -25.70 -7.10
CA LYS A 41 -8.50 -24.90 -5.86
C LYS A 41 -7.23 -24.05 -5.85
N ALA A 42 -6.09 -24.61 -6.30
CA ALA A 42 -4.84 -23.87 -6.39
C ALA A 42 -4.90 -22.74 -7.43
N GLN A 43 -5.53 -22.96 -8.58
CA GLN A 43 -5.77 -21.92 -9.59
C GLN A 43 -6.70 -20.83 -9.07
N GLU A 44 -7.73 -21.18 -8.33
CA GLU A 44 -8.64 -20.23 -7.69
C GLU A 44 -7.91 -19.35 -6.67
N ILE A 45 -7.13 -19.94 -5.77
CA ILE A 45 -6.29 -19.19 -4.82
C ILE A 45 -5.32 -18.26 -5.58
N ARG A 46 -4.74 -18.72 -6.69
CA ARG A 46 -3.85 -17.93 -7.54
C ARG A 46 -4.57 -16.73 -8.16
N LEU A 47 -5.76 -16.95 -8.73
CA LEU A 47 -6.59 -15.91 -9.34
C LEU A 47 -7.11 -14.92 -8.30
N ARG A 48 -7.54 -15.39 -7.13
CA ARG A 48 -7.94 -14.55 -5.99
C ARG A 48 -6.80 -13.65 -5.52
N ARG A 49 -5.60 -14.21 -5.32
CA ARG A 49 -4.39 -13.43 -5.00
C ARG A 49 -4.03 -12.45 -6.12
N ALA A 50 -4.34 -12.80 -7.38
CA ALA A 50 -4.14 -11.93 -8.54
C ALA A 50 -5.22 -10.85 -8.71
N GLY A 51 -6.43 -11.00 -8.14
CA GLY A 51 -7.53 -10.02 -8.20
C GLY A 51 -7.19 -8.67 -7.54
N ASN A 52 -6.17 -8.65 -6.67
CA ASN A 52 -5.58 -7.42 -6.10
C ASN A 52 -4.56 -6.73 -7.04
N LYS A 53 -4.30 -7.31 -8.21
CA LYS A 53 -3.66 -6.67 -9.37
C LYS A 53 -4.75 -6.43 -10.42
N LYS A 54 -4.55 -5.41 -11.27
CA LYS A 54 -5.45 -5.11 -12.38
C LYS A 54 -5.60 -6.35 -13.27
N THR A 55 -6.67 -7.13 -13.07
CA THR A 55 -7.12 -8.16 -14.01
C THR A 55 -8.07 -7.51 -15.03
N ALA A 56 -8.27 -8.15 -16.18
CA ALA A 56 -9.15 -7.65 -17.24
C ALA A 56 -10.61 -7.44 -16.76
N ALA A 57 -11.04 -8.16 -15.72
CA ALA A 57 -12.35 -8.01 -15.09
C ALA A 57 -12.45 -6.83 -14.11
N ASN A 58 -11.32 -6.24 -13.69
CA ASN A 58 -11.30 -5.21 -12.64
C ASN A 58 -10.36 -4.05 -13.02
N VAL A 59 -10.61 -3.47 -14.20
CA VAL A 59 -9.81 -2.38 -14.78
C VAL A 59 -9.92 -1.09 -13.94
N ASN A 60 -11.04 -0.92 -13.23
CA ASN A 60 -11.39 0.30 -12.50
C ASN A 60 -11.41 0.14 -10.96
N GLY A 61 -11.21 -1.07 -10.43
CA GLY A 61 -11.22 -1.32 -8.99
C GLY A 61 -10.13 -0.52 -8.26
N LYS A 62 -10.54 0.30 -7.30
CA LYS A 62 -9.62 1.00 -6.40
C LYS A 62 -8.98 -0.07 -5.51
N ARG A 63 -7.65 -0.21 -5.60
CA ARG A 63 -6.90 -1.15 -4.75
C ARG A 63 -6.98 -0.69 -3.31
N GLU A 64 -7.91 -1.23 -2.55
CA GLU A 64 -7.98 -1.07 -1.10
C GLU A 64 -6.93 -1.99 -0.48
N ARG A 65 -5.90 -1.39 0.12
CA ARG A 65 -4.93 -2.16 0.91
C ARG A 65 -5.55 -2.36 2.28
N TYR A 66 -6.09 -3.56 2.50
CA TYR A 66 -6.67 -3.98 3.77
C TYR A 66 -5.66 -4.05 4.92
N SER A 67 -4.36 -4.25 4.63
CA SER A 67 -3.34 -4.23 5.69
C SER A 67 -2.94 -2.79 6.05
N LYS A 68 -3.51 -2.28 7.15
CA LYS A 68 -3.03 -1.09 7.89
C LYS A 68 -1.65 -1.37 8.53
N MET A 69 -0.64 -1.67 7.71
CA MET A 69 0.70 -2.04 8.20
C MET A 69 1.42 -0.87 8.87
N TYR A 70 1.18 0.36 8.41
CA TYR A 70 1.80 1.58 8.94
C TYR A 70 0.73 2.56 9.43
N ALA A 71 1.03 3.34 10.46
CA ALA A 71 0.11 4.30 11.10
C ALA A 71 -0.57 5.24 10.09
N PHE A 72 0.19 5.81 9.16
CA PHE A 72 -0.34 6.76 8.17
C PHE A 72 -1.03 6.11 6.96
N SER A 73 -1.15 4.78 6.92
CA SER A 73 -1.77 4.08 5.79
C SER A 73 -3.26 4.43 5.71
N SER A 74 -3.70 4.92 4.57
CA SER A 74 -5.10 5.35 4.32
C SER A 74 -5.59 6.54 5.16
N MET A 75 -4.74 7.16 5.99
CA MET A 75 -5.06 8.38 6.74
C MET A 75 -4.56 9.65 6.05
N LEU A 76 -3.65 9.53 5.08
CA LEU A 76 -3.10 10.67 4.34
C LEU A 76 -3.79 10.87 3.00
N GLU A 77 -4.34 12.07 2.79
CA GLU A 77 -4.97 12.50 1.55
C GLU A 77 -4.18 13.63 0.88
N CYS A 78 -4.17 13.66 -0.45
CA CYS A 78 -3.53 14.73 -1.20
C CYS A 78 -4.51 15.92 -1.35
N GLY A 79 -4.18 17.09 -0.80
CA GLY A 79 -5.08 18.25 -0.86
C GLY A 79 -5.29 18.83 -2.27
N PHE A 80 -4.54 18.37 -3.28
CA PHE A 80 -4.73 18.80 -4.67
C PHE A 80 -5.64 17.88 -5.50
N CYS A 81 -5.73 16.59 -5.16
CA CYS A 81 -6.44 15.62 -6.01
C CYS A 81 -7.28 14.61 -5.24
N GLY A 82 -7.38 14.75 -3.91
CA GLY A 82 -8.15 13.87 -3.02
C GLY A 82 -7.68 12.41 -2.98
N SER A 83 -6.60 12.07 -3.68
CA SER A 83 -6.09 10.70 -3.71
C SER A 83 -5.22 10.42 -2.49
N ILE A 84 -5.26 9.18 -2.00
CA ILE A 84 -4.41 8.73 -0.90
C ILE A 84 -2.90 8.87 -1.21
N LEU A 85 -2.11 9.06 -0.18
CA LEU A 85 -0.65 8.96 -0.26
C LEU A 85 -0.19 7.51 -0.05
N SER A 86 0.99 7.19 -0.58
CA SER A 86 1.64 5.90 -0.40
C SER A 86 3.05 6.05 0.14
N ARG A 87 3.38 5.21 1.12
CA ARG A 87 4.72 5.08 1.69
C ARG A 87 5.72 4.59 0.66
N ARG A 88 6.87 5.24 0.58
CA ARG A 88 7.99 4.91 -0.31
C ARG A 88 9.29 5.10 0.46
N SER A 89 10.29 4.25 0.20
CA SER A 89 11.65 4.49 0.65
C SER A 89 12.44 5.19 -0.46
N TRP A 90 12.97 6.36 -0.17
CA TRP A 90 13.92 7.07 -1.01
C TRP A 90 15.33 6.71 -0.57
N HIS A 91 16.26 6.62 -1.53
CA HIS A 91 17.66 6.29 -1.28
C HIS A 91 17.87 5.03 -0.41
N CYS A 92 17.11 3.96 -0.67
CA CYS A 92 17.09 2.76 0.18
C CYS A 92 18.43 2.03 0.33
N ARG A 93 19.39 2.26 -0.58
CA ARG A 93 20.71 1.61 -0.62
C ARG A 93 21.85 2.49 -0.09
N SER A 94 21.55 3.63 0.51
CA SER A 94 22.56 4.52 1.06
C SER A 94 22.17 5.01 2.45
N ASP A 95 23.15 5.61 3.15
CA ASP A 95 22.95 6.21 4.47
C ASP A 95 21.95 7.37 4.45
N TYR A 96 21.59 7.87 3.27
CA TYR A 96 20.57 8.90 3.07
C TYR A 96 19.16 8.32 2.93
N ARG A 97 18.93 7.06 3.32
CA ARG A 97 17.62 6.43 3.33
C ARG A 97 16.62 7.30 4.08
N LYS A 98 15.52 7.63 3.41
CA LYS A 98 14.38 8.36 3.99
C LYS A 98 13.09 7.68 3.62
N VAL A 99 12.13 7.72 4.53
CA VAL A 99 10.78 7.27 4.22
C VAL A 99 9.92 8.47 3.91
N VAL A 100 9.24 8.40 2.77
CA VAL A 100 8.47 9.52 2.20
C VAL A 100 7.10 9.02 1.81
N TRP A 101 6.08 9.80 2.16
CA TRP A 101 4.71 9.62 1.74
C TRP A 101 4.45 10.48 0.50
N HIS A 102 3.93 9.86 -0.57
CA HIS A 102 3.73 10.54 -1.84
C HIS A 102 2.39 10.20 -2.47
N CYS A 103 1.74 11.20 -3.08
CA CYS A 103 0.46 11.07 -3.77
C CYS A 103 0.49 9.92 -4.80
N VAL A 104 -0.45 8.98 -4.69
CA VAL A 104 -0.54 7.80 -5.56
C VAL A 104 -0.81 8.18 -7.02
N THR A 105 -1.65 9.18 -7.26
CA THR A 105 -2.00 9.65 -8.61
C THR A 105 -0.78 10.22 -9.33
N SER A 106 -0.01 11.06 -8.63
CA SER A 106 1.24 11.62 -9.15
C SER A 106 2.29 10.55 -9.48
N ILE A 107 2.39 9.50 -8.66
CA ILE A 107 3.34 8.40 -8.88
C ILE A 107 2.90 7.47 -10.02
N LYS A 108 1.62 7.07 -10.05
CA LYS A 108 1.13 6.05 -11.00
C LYS A 108 0.75 6.61 -12.35
N LYS A 109 0.09 7.78 -12.38
CA LYS A 109 -0.36 8.44 -13.61
C LYS A 109 0.62 9.53 -14.07
N GLY A 110 1.52 9.98 -13.18
CA GLY A 110 2.52 11.01 -13.46
C GLY A 110 2.13 12.38 -12.93
N LYS A 111 3.11 13.29 -12.82
CA LYS A 111 2.92 14.65 -12.28
C LYS A 111 1.90 15.50 -13.05
N LYS A 112 1.63 15.19 -14.33
CA LYS A 112 0.61 15.89 -15.13
C LYS A 112 -0.77 15.84 -14.47
N PHE A 113 -1.08 14.73 -13.78
CA PHE A 113 -2.37 14.53 -13.11
C PHE A 113 -2.42 15.10 -11.69
N CYS A 114 -1.29 15.53 -11.13
CA CYS A 114 -1.22 16.17 -9.82
C CYS A 114 0.09 16.96 -9.71
N LYS A 115 0.12 18.15 -10.35
CA LYS A 115 1.33 18.93 -10.60
C LYS A 115 2.02 19.42 -9.33
N HIS A 116 1.21 19.84 -8.36
CA HIS A 116 1.68 20.48 -7.13
C HIS A 116 1.98 19.50 -6.00
N SER A 117 1.61 18.22 -6.13
CA SER A 117 1.95 17.22 -5.11
C SER A 117 3.46 17.02 -4.97
N LYS A 118 3.92 16.98 -3.71
CA LYS A 118 5.30 16.67 -3.36
C LYS A 118 5.32 15.59 -2.29
N GLY A 119 6.34 14.74 -2.32
CA GLY A 119 6.56 13.77 -1.26
C GLY A 119 6.97 14.47 0.04
N LEU A 120 6.40 14.02 1.15
CA LEU A 120 6.71 14.49 2.49
C LEU A 120 7.32 13.38 3.34
N GLU A 121 8.34 13.71 4.13
CA GLU A 121 9.03 12.74 4.98
C GLU A 121 8.13 12.25 6.12
N GLU A 122 8.20 10.97 6.45
CA GLU A 122 7.40 10.35 7.52
C GLU A 122 7.63 11.06 8.87
N LEU A 123 8.89 11.32 9.22
CA LEU A 123 9.28 12.09 10.41
C LEU A 123 8.68 13.49 10.45
N ALA A 124 8.46 14.12 9.29
CA ALA A 124 7.89 15.45 9.25
C ALA A 124 6.39 15.44 9.60
N ILE A 125 5.70 14.36 9.23
CA ILE A 125 4.29 14.15 9.56
C ILE A 125 4.15 13.82 11.05
N GLU A 126 5.03 12.96 11.57
CA GLU A 126 5.10 12.63 13.00
C GLU A 126 5.34 13.89 13.85
N GLY A 127 6.33 14.71 13.49
CA GLY A 127 6.64 15.95 14.20
C GLY A 127 5.49 16.96 14.19
N ALA A 128 4.83 17.12 13.04
CA ALA A 128 3.66 18.00 12.92
C ALA A 128 2.49 17.55 13.79
N PHE A 129 2.24 16.22 13.86
CA PHE A 129 1.25 15.65 14.75
C PHE A 129 1.62 15.90 16.21
N MET A 130 2.86 15.66 16.63
CA MET A 130 3.28 15.87 18.01
C MET A 130 3.13 17.34 18.45
N GLU A 131 3.45 18.29 17.57
CA GLU A 131 3.23 19.71 17.87
C GLU A 131 1.73 20.06 17.93
N ALA A 132 0.91 19.49 17.05
CA ALA A 132 -0.53 19.70 17.09
C ALA A 132 -1.12 19.13 18.39
N TYR A 133 -0.71 17.92 18.78
CA TYR A 133 -1.09 17.26 20.02
C TYR A 133 -0.71 18.08 21.26
N ARG A 134 0.51 18.63 21.32
CA ARG A 134 0.93 19.51 22.43
C ARG A 134 0.06 20.76 22.54
N LYS A 135 -0.29 21.37 21.40
CA LYS A 135 -1.17 22.54 21.39
C LYS A 135 -2.57 22.17 21.87
N LEU A 136 -3.12 21.05 21.40
CA LEU A 136 -4.41 20.54 21.86
C LEU A 136 -4.43 20.30 23.38
N TYR A 137 -3.39 19.67 23.92
CA TYR A 137 -3.28 19.40 25.35
C TYR A 137 -3.26 20.68 26.20
N HIS A 138 -2.61 21.75 25.72
CA HIS A 138 -2.52 23.00 26.47
C HIS A 138 -3.75 23.92 26.32
N SER A 139 -4.53 23.76 25.25
CA SER A 139 -5.59 24.73 24.94
C SER A 139 -6.94 24.44 25.61
N ASN A 140 -7.32 23.20 25.94
CA ASN A 140 -8.68 22.91 26.42
C ASN A 140 -8.79 21.68 27.33
N GLU A 141 -9.29 21.86 28.57
CA GLU A 141 -9.68 20.74 29.46
C GLU A 141 -10.86 19.93 28.91
N ASN A 142 -11.82 20.58 28.23
CA ASN A 142 -12.99 19.93 27.62
C ASN A 142 -12.64 19.00 26.44
N LEU A 143 -11.55 19.27 25.72
CA LEU A 143 -11.11 18.37 24.64
C LEU A 143 -10.54 17.06 25.19
N MET A 144 -9.99 17.08 26.41
CA MET A 144 -9.53 15.87 27.06
C MET A 144 -10.71 14.98 27.42
N THR A 145 -11.82 15.57 27.88
CA THR A 145 -13.06 14.80 28.13
C THR A 145 -13.66 14.27 26.82
N ASP A 146 -13.74 15.09 25.77
CA ASP A 146 -14.26 14.66 24.47
C ASP A 146 -13.38 13.57 23.83
N LEU A 147 -12.06 13.68 23.99
CA LEU A 147 -11.12 12.67 23.54
C LEU A 147 -11.26 11.37 24.34
N LEU A 148 -11.39 11.45 25.66
CA LEU A 148 -11.63 10.28 26.51
C LEU A 148 -12.96 9.59 26.15
N GLU A 149 -14.01 10.36 25.87
CA GLU A 149 -15.30 9.84 25.42
C GLU A 149 -15.19 9.19 24.03
N THR A 150 -14.46 9.82 23.11
CA THR A 150 -14.18 9.26 21.78
C THR A 150 -13.44 7.92 21.91
N ILE A 151 -12.37 7.87 22.71
CA ILE A 151 -11.63 6.63 22.97
C ILE A 151 -12.55 5.57 23.58
N GLU A 152 -13.41 5.93 24.53
CA GLU A 152 -14.36 5.01 25.16
C GLU A 152 -15.40 4.47 24.17
N SER A 153 -15.86 5.30 23.24
CA SER A 153 -16.75 4.89 22.16
C SER A 153 -16.08 3.88 21.21
N GLU A 154 -14.80 4.07 20.88
CA GLU A 154 -14.03 3.15 20.02
C GLU A 154 -13.69 1.84 20.72
N LEU A 155 -13.35 1.90 22.01
CA LEU A 155 -13.15 0.70 22.82
C LEU A 155 -14.43 -0.14 22.90
N ASN A 156 -15.59 0.52 23.02
CA ASN A 156 -16.89 -0.13 23.09
C ASN A 156 -17.47 -0.51 21.72
N ASP A 157 -16.87 -0.09 20.60
CA ASP A 157 -17.34 -0.52 19.29
C ASP A 157 -17.19 -2.04 19.16
N ASN A 158 -18.33 -2.69 18.97
CA ASN A 158 -18.47 -4.13 18.85
C ASN A 158 -19.08 -4.50 17.48
N SER A 159 -19.02 -3.59 16.51
CA SER A 159 -19.47 -3.78 15.12
C SER A 159 -18.89 -5.06 14.50
N LEU A 160 -17.56 -5.21 14.52
CA LEU A 160 -16.86 -6.38 13.97
C LEU A 160 -17.23 -7.69 14.70
N ASN A 161 -17.41 -7.65 16.02
CA ASN A 161 -17.91 -8.79 16.79
C ASN A 161 -19.35 -9.18 16.41
N LYS A 162 -20.22 -8.20 16.13
CA LYS A 162 -21.59 -8.45 15.64
C LYS A 162 -21.57 -9.07 14.25
N GLU A 163 -20.71 -8.58 13.35
CA GLU A 163 -20.54 -9.15 12.00
C GLU A 163 -20.01 -10.58 12.04
N LEU A 164 -18.99 -10.85 12.86
CA LEU A 164 -18.45 -12.19 13.06
C LEU A 164 -19.53 -13.16 13.57
N LYS A 165 -20.39 -12.73 14.50
CA LYS A 165 -21.56 -13.52 14.96
C LYS A 165 -22.54 -13.78 13.82
N ARG A 166 -22.84 -12.78 12.98
CA ARG A 166 -23.74 -12.94 11.82
C ARG A 166 -23.19 -13.96 10.82
N ILE A 167 -21.92 -13.86 10.45
CA ILE A 167 -21.26 -14.81 9.52
C ILE A 167 -21.24 -16.22 10.13
N THR A 168 -20.88 -16.34 11.41
CA THR A 168 -20.87 -17.64 12.11
C THR A 168 -22.26 -18.28 12.14
N ASN A 169 -23.31 -17.48 12.38
CA ASN A 169 -24.69 -17.96 12.31
C ASN A 169 -25.10 -18.39 10.90
N LYS A 170 -24.73 -17.63 9.86
CA LYS A 170 -24.97 -18.00 8.46
C LYS A 170 -24.28 -19.32 8.10
N LEU A 171 -23.00 -19.48 8.45
CA LEU A 171 -22.26 -20.73 8.26
C LEU A 171 -22.96 -21.91 8.95
N ARG A 172 -23.43 -21.74 10.19
CA ARG A 172 -24.20 -22.77 10.90
C ARG A 172 -25.50 -23.12 10.17
N THR A 173 -26.21 -22.13 9.62
CA THR A 173 -27.43 -22.41 8.84
C THR A 173 -27.13 -23.14 7.53
N LEU A 174 -26.00 -22.84 6.87
CA LEU A 174 -25.58 -23.53 5.65
C LEU A 174 -25.18 -24.98 5.94
N LEU A 175 -24.45 -25.23 7.04
CA LEU A 175 -24.13 -26.59 7.49
C LEU A 175 -25.39 -27.42 7.75
N LYS A 176 -26.42 -26.83 8.37
CA LYS A 176 -27.71 -27.52 8.55
C LYS A 176 -28.44 -27.80 7.24
N LYS A 177 -28.37 -26.86 6.28
CA LYS A 177 -28.95 -27.06 4.94
C LYS A 177 -28.26 -28.17 4.17
N GLU A 178 -26.93 -28.26 4.30
CA GLU A 178 -26.12 -29.34 3.73
C GLU A 178 -26.48 -30.69 4.35
N GLU A 179 -26.57 -30.79 5.68
CA GLU A 179 -27.02 -31.99 6.38
C GLU A 179 -28.42 -32.43 5.92
N ASN A 180 -29.36 -31.49 5.84
CA ASN A 180 -30.70 -31.77 5.33
C ASN A 180 -30.71 -32.23 3.87
N LEU A 181 -29.86 -31.64 3.02
CA LEU A 181 -29.74 -32.02 1.61
C LEU A 181 -29.21 -33.46 1.47
N VAL A 182 -28.24 -33.83 2.30
CA VAL A 182 -27.73 -35.22 2.39
C VAL A 182 -28.83 -36.17 2.85
N ASN A 183 -29.57 -35.83 3.91
CA ASN A 183 -30.67 -36.66 4.40
C ASN A 183 -31.76 -36.86 3.33
N LEU A 184 -32.15 -35.80 2.61
CA LEU A 184 -33.14 -35.90 1.52
C LEU A 184 -32.65 -36.77 0.36
N ARG A 185 -31.33 -36.80 0.10
CA ARG A 185 -30.71 -37.68 -0.90
C ARG A 185 -30.74 -39.13 -0.45
N LEU A 186 -30.41 -39.40 0.82
CA LEU A 186 -30.49 -40.75 1.42
C LEU A 186 -31.93 -41.30 1.42
N GLU A 187 -32.92 -40.44 1.63
CA GLU A 187 -34.34 -40.77 1.54
C GLU A 187 -34.85 -40.95 0.09
N GLY A 188 -34.00 -40.74 -0.92
CA GLY A 188 -34.35 -40.89 -2.34
C GLY A 188 -35.30 -39.81 -2.88
N LYS A 189 -35.54 -38.73 -2.13
CA LYS A 189 -36.51 -37.67 -2.49
C LYS A 189 -35.99 -36.69 -3.56
N ILE A 190 -34.70 -36.73 -3.87
CA ILE A 190 -34.02 -35.79 -4.78
C ILE A 190 -33.14 -36.56 -5.78
N SER A 191 -33.13 -36.14 -7.05
CA SER A 191 -32.25 -36.67 -8.09
C SER A 191 -30.78 -36.24 -7.89
N ASP A 192 -29.83 -36.98 -8.47
CA ASP A 192 -28.40 -36.62 -8.39
C ASP A 192 -28.11 -35.24 -8.97
N THR A 193 -28.81 -34.86 -10.03
CA THR A 193 -28.63 -33.57 -10.70
C THR A 193 -28.95 -32.41 -9.76
N ILE A 194 -30.12 -32.46 -9.11
CA ILE A 194 -30.58 -31.40 -8.19
C ILE A 194 -29.72 -31.38 -6.92
N TYR A 195 -29.31 -32.55 -6.42
CA TYR A 195 -28.40 -32.63 -5.28
C TYR A 195 -27.06 -31.94 -5.56
N ASN A 196 -26.42 -32.27 -6.69
CA ASN A 196 -25.11 -31.72 -7.04
C ASN A 196 -25.17 -30.20 -7.26
N GLU A 197 -26.20 -29.68 -7.92
CA GLU A 197 -26.41 -28.24 -8.08
C GLU A 197 -26.51 -27.53 -6.72
N LYS A 198 -27.39 -28.02 -5.83
CA LYS A 198 -27.58 -27.43 -4.49
C LYS A 198 -26.39 -27.59 -3.57
N TYR A 199 -25.68 -28.71 -3.66
CA TYR A 199 -24.46 -28.92 -2.90
C TYR A 199 -23.36 -27.95 -3.34
N ASN A 200 -23.18 -27.73 -4.65
CA ASN A 200 -22.21 -26.78 -5.19
C ASN A 200 -22.54 -25.32 -4.80
N GLU A 201 -23.81 -24.93 -4.85
CA GLU A 201 -24.27 -23.61 -4.36
C GLU A 201 -23.89 -23.41 -2.89
N ILE A 202 -24.25 -24.37 -2.02
CA ILE A 202 -23.98 -24.31 -0.57
C ILE A 202 -22.48 -24.32 -0.29
N SER A 203 -21.70 -25.15 -1.00
CA SER A 203 -20.25 -25.24 -0.85
C SER A 203 -19.57 -23.92 -1.20
N SER A 204 -19.96 -23.30 -2.32
CA SER A 204 -19.42 -22.01 -2.76
C SER A 204 -19.74 -20.90 -1.75
N GLU A 205 -20.97 -20.85 -1.22
CA GLU A 205 -21.36 -19.86 -0.21
C GLU A 205 -20.62 -20.07 1.12
N LYS A 206 -20.40 -21.33 1.53
CA LYS A 206 -19.60 -21.68 2.71
C LYS A 206 -18.15 -21.22 2.57
N GLU A 207 -17.54 -21.45 1.41
CA GLU A 207 -16.15 -21.04 1.16
C GLU A 207 -16.01 -19.51 1.20
N PHE A 208 -16.94 -18.79 0.57
CA PHE A 208 -16.96 -17.33 0.61
C PHE A 208 -17.08 -16.80 2.06
N LEU A 209 -18.06 -17.30 2.82
CA LEU A 209 -18.27 -16.87 4.20
C LEU A 209 -17.12 -17.30 5.14
N ALA A 210 -16.47 -18.44 4.87
CA ALA A 210 -15.31 -18.88 5.63
C ALA A 210 -14.09 -17.97 5.40
N GLU A 211 -13.87 -17.53 4.16
CA GLU A 211 -12.83 -16.53 3.86
C GLU A 211 -13.14 -15.18 4.52
N GLU A 212 -14.38 -14.71 4.40
CA GLU A 212 -14.82 -13.46 5.04
C GLU A 212 -14.62 -13.53 6.56
N LYS A 213 -14.97 -14.66 7.19
CA LYS A 213 -14.72 -14.92 8.61
C LYS A 213 -13.24 -14.79 8.98
N VAL A 214 -12.33 -15.42 8.23
CA VAL A 214 -10.88 -15.35 8.49
C VAL A 214 -10.37 -13.91 8.37
N ASN A 215 -10.87 -13.14 7.42
CA ASN A 215 -10.52 -11.73 7.26
C ASN A 215 -10.98 -10.90 8.46
N ILE A 216 -12.22 -11.07 8.91
CA ILE A 216 -12.75 -10.37 10.09
C ILE A 216 -11.98 -10.79 11.36
N GLU A 217 -11.70 -12.07 11.56
CA GLU A 217 -10.90 -12.55 12.72
C GLU A 217 -9.49 -11.96 12.74
N THR A 218 -8.85 -11.83 11.59
CA THR A 218 -7.52 -11.21 11.48
C THR A 218 -7.59 -9.73 11.83
N THR A 219 -8.64 -9.05 11.39
CA THR A 219 -8.88 -7.63 11.70
C THR A 219 -9.15 -7.44 13.20
N LEU A 220 -9.97 -8.31 13.79
CA LEU A 220 -10.30 -8.29 15.21
C LEU A 220 -9.05 -8.51 16.09
N LYS A 221 -8.16 -9.42 15.70
CA LYS A 221 -6.88 -9.61 16.41
C LYS A 221 -6.03 -8.34 16.41
N SER A 222 -5.98 -7.63 15.29
CA SER A 222 -5.27 -6.35 15.21
C SER A 222 -5.95 -5.25 16.04
N GLU A 223 -7.29 -5.25 16.07
CA GLU A 223 -8.07 -4.31 16.86
C GLU A 223 -7.89 -4.54 18.36
N ILE A 224 -7.75 -5.79 18.82
CA ILE A 224 -7.46 -6.08 20.24
C ILE A 224 -6.14 -5.44 20.68
N ASP A 225 -5.10 -5.49 19.85
CA ASP A 225 -3.81 -4.83 20.15
C ASP A 225 -3.99 -3.31 20.24
N VAL A 226 -4.75 -2.73 19.30
CA VAL A 226 -5.08 -1.30 19.31
C VAL A 226 -5.87 -0.93 20.57
N LYS A 227 -6.91 -1.69 20.93
CA LYS A 227 -7.73 -1.45 22.12
C LYS A 227 -6.91 -1.52 23.41
N LYS A 228 -5.97 -2.47 23.53
CA LYS A 228 -5.05 -2.54 24.68
C LYS A 228 -4.21 -1.26 24.80
N ARG A 229 -3.58 -0.83 23.70
CA ARG A 229 -2.79 0.41 23.69
C ARG A 229 -3.65 1.64 23.98
N LEU A 230 -4.88 1.67 23.50
CA LEU A 230 -5.83 2.74 23.80
C LEU A 230 -6.26 2.75 25.27
N THR A 231 -6.42 1.59 25.91
CA THR A 231 -6.68 1.54 27.35
C THR A 231 -5.49 2.02 28.18
N GLU A 232 -4.27 1.64 27.78
CA GLU A 232 -3.04 2.15 28.39
C GLU A 232 -2.93 3.66 28.21
N PHE A 233 -3.27 4.16 27.03
CA PHE A 233 -3.29 5.59 26.74
C PHE A 233 -4.37 6.34 27.51
N LYS A 234 -5.59 5.80 27.65
CA LYS A 234 -6.64 6.36 28.51
C LYS A 234 -6.08 6.60 29.92
N HIS A 235 -5.38 5.60 30.46
CA HIS A 235 -4.75 5.72 31.77
C HIS A 235 -3.61 6.74 31.80
N LEU A 236 -2.80 6.85 30.74
CA LEU A 236 -1.72 7.84 30.64
C LEU A 236 -2.24 9.28 30.53
N LEU A 237 -3.28 9.50 29.73
CA LEU A 237 -3.97 10.78 29.62
C LEU A 237 -4.60 11.21 30.94
N SER A 238 -5.29 10.28 31.61
CA SER A 238 -5.84 10.53 32.96
C SER A 238 -4.76 10.84 33.98
N SER A 239 -3.52 10.36 33.77
CA SER A 239 -2.36 10.65 34.62
C SER A 239 -1.62 11.96 34.27
N GLN A 240 -2.15 12.78 33.34
CA GLN A 240 -1.59 14.06 32.90
C GLN A 240 -0.14 14.00 32.39
N LYS A 241 0.31 12.86 31.88
CA LYS A 241 1.65 12.71 31.31
C LYS A 241 1.64 13.08 29.83
N MET A 242 2.50 14.02 29.45
CA MET A 242 2.70 14.38 28.04
C MET A 242 3.44 13.29 27.27
N LEU A 243 3.01 13.05 26.03
CA LEU A 243 3.72 12.18 25.09
C LEU A 243 5.05 12.80 24.66
N THR A 244 6.14 12.07 24.86
CA THR A 244 7.49 12.45 24.42
C THR A 244 7.78 11.99 22.99
N GLU A 245 7.16 10.90 22.56
CA GLU A 245 7.38 10.25 21.26
C GLU A 245 6.06 9.99 20.54
N PHE A 246 6.14 9.75 19.22
CA PHE A 246 4.99 9.41 18.39
C PHE A 246 4.47 8.01 18.76
N ASP A 247 3.25 7.94 19.27
CA ASP A 247 2.53 6.68 19.46
C ASP A 247 1.47 6.51 18.36
N ARG A 248 1.55 5.36 17.68
CA ARG A 248 0.62 4.97 16.63
C ARG A 248 -0.82 4.86 17.13
N ALA A 249 -1.05 4.25 18.30
CA ALA A 249 -2.42 4.02 18.79
C ALA A 249 -3.10 5.35 19.10
N VAL A 250 -2.36 6.26 19.72
CA VAL A 250 -2.81 7.62 20.01
C VAL A 250 -3.12 8.38 18.73
N PHE A 251 -2.22 8.31 17.77
CA PHE A 251 -2.45 8.94 16.48
C PHE A 251 -3.74 8.46 15.83
N GLU A 252 -3.95 7.13 15.79
CA GLU A 252 -5.14 6.52 15.19
C GLU A 252 -6.42 6.84 15.97
N SER A 253 -6.38 7.11 17.29
CA SER A 253 -7.57 7.50 18.06
C SER A 253 -7.95 8.95 17.92
N ILE A 254 -6.99 9.88 17.88
CA ILE A 254 -7.28 11.32 17.88
C ILE A 254 -7.53 11.83 16.46
N VAL A 255 -6.77 11.34 15.49
CA VAL A 255 -6.79 11.87 14.11
C VAL A 255 -7.74 11.07 13.25
N GLU A 256 -8.60 11.77 12.53
CA GLU A 256 -9.45 11.16 11.50
C GLU A 256 -8.66 11.02 10.19
N LYS A 257 -8.07 12.14 9.73
CA LYS A 257 -7.27 12.19 8.51
C LYS A 257 -6.31 13.38 8.51
N ILE A 258 -5.28 13.28 7.67
CA ILE A 258 -4.34 14.38 7.40
C ILE A 258 -4.34 14.68 5.90
N ILE A 259 -4.57 15.95 5.57
CA ILE A 259 -4.45 16.45 4.22
C ILE A 259 -3.03 17.00 4.02
N VAL A 260 -2.34 16.49 3.00
CA VAL A 260 -0.98 16.87 2.64
C VAL A 260 -1.00 17.72 1.37
N GLY A 261 -0.49 18.93 1.49
CA GLY A 261 -0.48 19.96 0.47
C GLY A 261 -1.79 20.75 0.46
N GLY A 262 -1.69 22.06 0.25
CA GLY A 262 -2.84 22.95 0.23
C GLY A 262 -2.49 24.31 -0.37
N VAL A 263 -3.44 25.24 -0.27
CA VAL A 263 -3.27 26.63 -0.66
C VAL A 263 -3.31 27.45 0.63
N ASN A 264 -2.28 28.28 0.85
CA ASN A 264 -2.22 29.20 1.99
C ASN A 264 -3.30 30.28 1.84
N SER A 265 -3.57 31.00 2.93
CA SER A 265 -4.49 32.15 2.95
C SER A 265 -4.14 33.22 1.90
N ASP A 266 -2.87 33.30 1.53
CA ASP A 266 -2.33 34.26 0.54
C ASP A 266 -2.51 33.78 -0.92
N GLY A 267 -3.16 32.63 -1.15
CA GLY A 267 -3.32 32.03 -2.48
C GLY A 267 -2.09 31.28 -2.99
N GLU A 268 -1.00 31.23 -2.22
CA GLU A 268 0.20 30.47 -2.56
C GLU A 268 0.02 28.97 -2.36
N ILE A 269 0.47 28.18 -3.34
CA ILE A 269 0.42 26.72 -3.27
C ILE A 269 1.57 26.22 -2.40
N ASP A 270 1.27 25.59 -1.26
CA ASP A 270 2.25 24.93 -0.41
C ASP A 270 2.08 23.39 -0.43
N PRO A 271 2.95 22.67 -1.15
CA PRO A 271 2.94 21.21 -1.17
C PRO A 271 3.28 20.53 0.16
N ALA A 272 3.81 21.28 1.13
CA ALA A 272 4.23 20.78 2.44
C ALA A 272 3.28 21.19 3.57
N MET A 273 2.21 21.93 3.28
CA MET A 273 1.15 22.18 4.26
C MET A 273 0.57 20.85 4.76
N LEU A 274 0.35 20.77 6.06
CA LEU A 274 -0.30 19.66 6.73
C LEU A 274 -1.55 20.19 7.45
N THR A 275 -2.72 19.72 7.04
CA THR A 275 -3.96 19.97 7.75
C THR A 275 -4.37 18.69 8.45
N ILE A 276 -4.30 18.70 9.78
CA ILE A 276 -4.67 17.57 10.63
C ILE A 276 -6.13 17.78 11.02
N ILE A 277 -6.97 16.79 10.74
CA ILE A 277 -8.39 16.77 11.09
C ILE A 277 -8.56 15.77 12.22
N PHE A 278 -8.99 16.25 13.38
CA PHE A 278 -9.25 15.42 14.55
C PHE A 278 -10.67 14.88 14.51
N LYS A 279 -10.89 13.75 15.17
CA LYS A 279 -12.23 13.15 15.29
C LYS A 279 -13.22 14.02 16.08
N THR A 280 -12.70 14.94 16.89
CA THR A 280 -13.48 15.99 17.58
C THR A 280 -14.01 17.06 16.61
N GLY A 281 -13.63 17.01 15.33
CA GLY A 281 -14.02 18.00 14.31
C GLY A 281 -13.09 19.21 14.21
N GLU A 282 -12.17 19.38 15.15
CA GLU A 282 -11.17 20.44 15.10
C GLU A 282 -10.14 20.21 13.99
N THR A 283 -9.60 21.31 13.46
CA THR A 283 -8.56 21.26 12.44
C THR A 283 -7.35 22.08 12.84
N GLN A 284 -6.15 21.55 12.59
CA GLN A 284 -4.89 22.23 12.87
C GLN A 284 -4.03 22.25 11.61
N ASN A 285 -3.60 23.44 11.23
CA ASN A 285 -2.69 23.65 10.10
C ASN A 285 -1.24 23.75 10.59
N LYS A 286 -0.35 23.01 9.95
CA LYS A 286 1.08 22.94 10.26
C LYS A 286 1.91 23.07 8.99
N ASP A 287 3.07 23.72 9.09
CA ASP A 287 4.04 23.74 8.01
C ASP A 287 4.95 22.51 8.10
N GLY A 288 4.73 21.53 7.22
CA GLY A 288 5.54 20.33 7.14
C GLY A 288 7.00 20.56 6.72
N LYS A 289 7.40 21.79 6.32
CA LYS A 289 8.82 22.12 6.07
C LYS A 289 9.62 22.18 7.37
N GLN A 290 9.01 22.63 8.47
CA GLN A 290 9.68 22.82 9.76
C GLN A 290 10.18 21.50 10.37
N PHE A 291 9.48 20.41 10.06
CA PHE A 291 9.76 19.08 10.63
C PHE A 291 10.61 18.19 9.71
N LYS A 292 11.13 18.70 8.59
CA LYS A 292 11.99 17.92 7.70
C LYS A 292 13.35 17.69 8.35
N SER A 293 13.87 16.48 8.21
CA SER A 293 15.22 16.18 8.68
C SER A 293 16.25 17.08 7.97
N LYS A 294 17.21 17.60 8.74
CA LYS A 294 18.34 18.36 8.21
C LYS A 294 19.06 17.51 7.14
N ARG A 295 19.53 18.16 6.07
CA ARG A 295 20.31 17.44 5.04
C ARG A 295 21.60 16.95 5.69
N LYS A 296 21.90 15.65 5.57
CA LYS A 296 23.14 15.07 6.12
C LYS A 296 24.42 15.68 5.54
N ASN A 297 24.33 16.30 4.36
CA ASN A 297 25.42 17.03 3.69
C ASN A 297 25.32 18.55 3.85
N ALA A 298 24.42 19.06 4.71
CA ALA A 298 24.44 20.48 5.02
C ALA A 298 25.77 20.77 5.73
N LYS A 299 26.49 21.79 5.26
CA LYS A 299 27.59 22.36 6.05
C LYS A 299 27.00 22.74 7.41
N LEU A 300 27.69 22.34 8.47
CA LEU A 300 27.42 22.88 9.80
C LEU A 300 27.71 24.38 9.70
N GLU A 301 26.68 25.22 9.70
CA GLU A 301 26.84 26.67 9.83
C GLU A 301 27.47 26.90 11.20
N THR A 302 28.79 27.03 11.23
CA THR A 302 29.49 27.55 12.39
C THR A 302 29.31 29.06 12.35
N ASP A 303 28.51 29.59 13.28
CA ASP A 303 28.48 31.01 13.62
C ASP A 303 29.87 31.43 14.14
N LYS A 304 30.81 31.64 13.23
CA LYS A 304 32.06 32.35 13.46
C LYS A 304 32.30 33.22 12.24
N LEU A 305 31.90 34.48 12.38
CA LEU A 305 32.41 35.59 11.59
C LEU A 305 33.95 35.52 11.62
N CYS A 306 34.55 35.05 10.54
CA CYS A 306 35.99 35.23 10.33
C CYS A 306 36.24 36.70 10.01
N PRO A 307 37.16 37.39 10.71
CA PRO A 307 37.56 38.73 10.32
C PRO A 307 38.24 38.65 8.96
N GLN A 308 37.79 39.47 8.02
CA GLN A 308 38.50 39.73 6.77
C GLN A 308 39.86 40.32 7.12
N ASN A 309 40.93 39.58 6.87
CA ASN A 309 42.23 40.17 6.62
C ASN A 309 42.57 39.93 5.16
N SER A 310 42.67 41.06 4.46
CA SER A 310 43.35 41.22 3.19
C SER A 310 44.75 40.63 3.26
N ASP A 311 45.13 39.86 2.25
CA ASP A 311 46.46 39.96 1.67
C ASP A 311 46.37 39.60 0.19
N GLU A 312 46.79 40.55 -0.64
CA GLU A 312 47.05 40.33 -2.05
C GLU A 312 48.17 39.30 -2.20
N ASP A 313 48.00 38.30 -3.05
CA ASP A 313 49.10 37.89 -3.90
C ASP A 313 48.64 37.17 -5.16
N LYS A 314 49.09 37.73 -6.29
CA LYS A 314 48.90 37.27 -7.65
C LYS A 314 49.52 35.88 -7.84
N LYS A 315 48.82 34.98 -8.54
CA LYS A 315 49.42 34.18 -9.62
C LYS A 315 48.37 33.61 -10.56
N LEU A 316 48.48 34.07 -11.80
CA LEU A 316 47.91 33.49 -13.03
C LEU A 316 48.07 31.97 -13.06
N TYR A 317 47.08 31.24 -13.59
CA TYR A 317 47.34 30.20 -14.60
C TYR A 317 46.09 29.90 -15.46
N SER A 318 46.32 30.03 -16.76
CA SER A 318 45.72 29.42 -17.95
C SER A 318 44.50 28.50 -17.83
N GLN A 319 43.50 28.83 -18.65
CA GLN A 319 42.55 27.87 -19.20
C GLN A 319 43.30 26.78 -19.97
N GLY A 320 43.16 25.54 -19.50
CA GLY A 320 43.53 24.34 -20.23
C GLY A 320 42.32 23.41 -20.26
N THR A 321 41.68 23.34 -21.42
CA THR A 321 40.79 22.25 -21.77
C THR A 321 41.62 20.97 -21.82
N ASP A 322 41.16 19.89 -21.18
CA ASP A 322 41.38 18.56 -21.75
C ASP A 322 40.40 17.52 -21.20
N TYR A 323 39.83 16.81 -22.17
CA TYR A 323 39.09 15.58 -22.00
C TYR A 323 40.03 14.47 -21.56
N THR A 324 39.68 13.66 -20.56
CA THR A 324 40.11 12.26 -20.55
C THR A 324 39.14 11.33 -19.81
N TYR A 325 38.98 10.18 -20.45
CA TYR A 325 38.25 8.99 -20.07
C TYR A 325 38.83 8.29 -18.83
N ARG A 326 37.94 7.53 -18.15
CA ARG A 326 38.17 6.28 -17.40
C ARG A 326 39.21 6.28 -16.26
N SER A 327 38.74 5.88 -15.07
CA SER A 327 39.18 4.59 -14.50
C SER A 327 38.25 4.13 -13.38
N CYS A 328 37.87 2.86 -13.47
CA CYS A 328 37.12 2.11 -12.48
C CYS A 328 38.11 1.63 -11.42
N GLY A 329 37.99 2.13 -10.20
CA GLY A 329 38.72 1.64 -9.04
C GLY A 329 37.91 0.57 -8.30
N ILE A 330 38.30 -0.69 -8.48
CA ILE A 330 37.82 -1.83 -7.71
C ILE A 330 38.30 -1.68 -6.27
N ILE A 331 37.38 -1.58 -5.30
CA ILE A 331 37.71 -1.84 -3.89
C ILE A 331 36.83 -2.98 -3.37
N LYS A 332 37.53 -3.90 -2.72
CA LYS A 332 37.14 -5.25 -2.33
C LYS A 332 36.02 -5.27 -1.28
N LYS A 333 35.24 -6.33 -1.35
CA LYS A 333 34.15 -6.73 -0.45
C LYS A 333 34.60 -6.78 1.02
N THR A 334 33.77 -6.24 1.90
CA THR A 334 33.58 -6.75 3.26
C THR A 334 32.13 -7.20 3.39
N GLN A 335 31.98 -8.46 3.76
CA GLN A 335 30.75 -9.23 3.83
C GLN A 335 30.16 -9.01 5.23
N LEU A 336 29.02 -8.35 5.32
CA LEU A 336 28.16 -8.36 6.50
C LEU A 336 26.88 -9.09 6.10
N ASP A 337 26.78 -10.33 6.58
CA ASP A 337 25.64 -11.19 6.34
C ASP A 337 24.38 -10.61 6.99
N CYS A 338 23.33 -10.46 6.19
CA CYS A 338 21.98 -10.11 6.62
C CYS A 338 21.08 -11.31 6.30
N PRO A 339 20.33 -11.86 7.28
CA PRO A 339 19.45 -12.98 7.01
C PRO A 339 18.14 -12.51 6.35
N ALA A 340 17.64 -13.33 5.43
CA ALA A 340 16.36 -13.23 4.74
C ALA A 340 16.26 -12.26 3.54
N CYS A 341 16.87 -12.64 2.41
CA CYS A 341 16.39 -12.26 1.08
C CYS A 341 16.75 -13.37 0.07
N SER A 342 15.81 -14.27 -0.24
CA SER A 342 15.92 -15.18 -1.38
C SER A 342 15.71 -14.40 -2.69
N PRO A 343 16.55 -14.58 -3.73
CA PRO A 343 16.41 -13.87 -4.99
C PRO A 343 15.50 -14.64 -5.95
N VAL A 344 14.57 -13.94 -6.60
CA VAL A 344 13.97 -14.39 -7.86
C VAL A 344 14.49 -13.47 -8.96
N PHE A 345 15.40 -14.02 -9.76
CA PHE A 345 15.85 -13.49 -11.04
C PHE A 345 14.74 -13.66 -12.08
N GLU A 346 14.42 -12.63 -12.87
CA GLU A 346 14.38 -12.75 -14.34
C GLU A 346 14.15 -11.38 -15.03
N GLN A 347 15.23 -10.93 -15.65
CA GLN A 347 15.38 -10.34 -16.99
C GLN A 347 14.37 -9.30 -17.51
N ALA A 348 14.88 -8.08 -17.65
CA ALA A 348 14.38 -7.07 -18.56
C ALA A 348 14.86 -7.35 -19.99
N THR A 349 13.97 -7.16 -20.98
CA THR A 349 14.38 -6.87 -22.37
C THR A 349 13.75 -5.56 -22.84
N SER A 350 14.54 -4.89 -23.66
CA SER A 350 14.47 -3.50 -24.16
C SER A 350 13.20 -3.14 -24.93
N LYS A 351 12.66 -1.94 -24.67
CA LYS A 351 11.71 -1.25 -25.55
C LYS A 351 12.45 -0.26 -26.45
N VAL A 352 12.32 -0.41 -27.76
CA VAL A 352 12.54 0.61 -28.80
C VAL A 352 11.16 0.91 -29.41
N PRO A 353 10.82 2.16 -29.75
CA PRO A 353 9.45 2.56 -30.05
C PRO A 353 9.06 2.18 -31.49
N ARG A 354 7.82 1.77 -31.70
CA ARG A 354 7.22 1.68 -33.04
C ARG A 354 6.05 2.66 -33.16
N THR A 355 6.16 3.50 -34.16
CA THR A 355 5.17 4.37 -34.76
C THR A 355 3.97 3.55 -35.25
N PHE A 356 2.75 4.04 -34.99
CA PHE A 356 1.51 3.49 -35.52
C PHE A 356 1.07 4.34 -36.71
N GLU A 357 1.14 3.77 -37.91
CA GLU A 357 0.36 4.23 -39.07
C GLU A 357 -0.89 3.33 -39.19
N LEU A 358 -2.06 3.95 -39.33
CA LEU A 358 -3.35 3.30 -39.55
C LEU A 358 -3.56 3.05 -41.05
N PRO A 359 -3.93 1.84 -41.50
CA PRO A 359 -4.44 1.66 -42.84
C PRO A 359 -5.94 1.97 -42.91
N LYS A 360 -6.29 2.81 -43.89
CA LYS A 360 -7.64 3.13 -44.36
C LYS A 360 -8.42 1.85 -44.69
N ARG A 361 -9.63 1.70 -44.15
CA ARG A 361 -10.65 0.79 -44.71
C ARG A 361 -11.25 1.43 -45.95
N MET A 362 -11.03 0.83 -47.11
CA MET A 362 -11.86 1.03 -48.30
C MET A 362 -13.05 0.08 -48.24
N ALA A 363 -14.17 0.60 -48.72
CA ALA A 363 -15.43 -0.09 -48.93
C ALA A 363 -15.28 -1.24 -49.93
N LEU A 364 -15.99 -2.34 -49.67
CA LEU A 364 -17.10 -2.86 -50.47
C LEU A 364 -17.92 -3.83 -49.62
#